data_AF-A0A6P0XTU1-F1
#
_entry.id   AF-A0A6P0XTU1-F1
#
_cell.length_a   1.000
_cell.length_b   1.000
_cell.length_c   1.000
_cell.angle_alpha   90.00
_cell.angle_beta   90.00
_cell.angle_gamma   90.00
#
_symmetry.space_group_name_H-M   'P 1'
#
loop_
_entity.id
_entity.type
_entity.pdbx_description
1 polymer ?
#
loop_
_entity_poly.entity_id
_entity_poly.type
_entity_poly.pdbx_seq_one_letter_code
_entity_poly.pdbx_strand_id
1 'polypeptide(L)'
;AAEPPISPVLLLLGHGGLILLAGAVLSLGMFISSLTDSTILSAILTFALVLFLWVIDVVANNVSGPLAEALRHLSMLTHYTNIIQGLVDTSSIIMLLSYIVLGVFLTAQSIDALRFQRS
;
A
#
# COMPACT_ATOMS: atom_id res chain seq x y z
N ALA A 1 -6.08 -38.76 7.66
CA ALA A 1 -4.99 -37.77 7.53
C ALA A 1 -5.24 -36.69 8.55
N ALA A 2 -4.25 -36.32 9.37
CA ALA A 2 -4.41 -35.19 10.28
C ALA A 2 -4.55 -33.92 9.42
N GLU A 3 -5.65 -33.19 9.58
CA GLU A 3 -5.76 -31.86 8.99
C GLU A 3 -4.63 -31.01 9.61
N PRO A 4 -3.77 -30.38 8.79
CA PRO A 4 -2.71 -29.54 9.33
C PRO A 4 -3.35 -28.41 10.15
N PRO A 5 -2.85 -28.12 11.37
CA PRO A 5 -3.42 -27.07 12.23
C PRO A 5 -3.34 -25.68 11.61
N ILE A 6 -2.54 -25.51 10.55
CA ILE A 6 -2.43 -24.29 9.76
C ILE A 6 -2.71 -24.67 8.30
N SER A 7 -3.73 -24.05 7.70
CA SER A 7 -4.02 -24.20 6.27
C SER A 7 -2.87 -23.65 5.43
N PRO A 8 -2.23 -24.45 4.55
CA PRO A 8 -1.16 -23.97 3.66
C PRO A 8 -1.57 -22.77 2.80
N VAL A 9 -2.87 -22.69 2.48
CA VAL A 9 -3.46 -21.59 1.71
C VAL A 9 -3.31 -20.26 2.46
N LEU A 10 -3.54 -20.25 3.77
CA LEU A 10 -3.43 -19.03 4.58
C LEU A 10 -1.99 -18.51 4.61
N LEU A 11 -1.01 -19.42 4.59
CA LEU A 11 0.40 -19.08 4.56
C LEU A 11 0.78 -18.42 3.22
N LEU A 12 0.33 -18.99 2.10
CA LEU A 12 0.52 -18.41 0.75
C LEU A 12 -0.13 -17.03 0.64
N LEU A 13 -1.37 -16.89 1.11
CA LEU A 13 -2.09 -15.62 1.11
C LEU A 13 -1.40 -14.56 1.96
N GLY A 14 -0.90 -14.93 3.14
CA GLY A 14 -0.20 -13.99 4.00
C GLY A 14 1.09 -13.44 3.38
N HIS A 15 1.90 -14.31 2.76
CA HIS A 15 3.12 -13.87 2.09
C HIS A 15 2.82 -13.09 0.81
N GLY A 16 1.85 -13.53 0.01
CA GLY A 16 1.42 -12.81 -1.19
C GLY A 16 0.86 -11.43 -0.88
N GLY A 17 -0.02 -11.33 0.12
CA GLY A 17 -0.56 -10.07 0.61
C GLY A 17 0.52 -9.14 1.14
N LEU A 18 1.51 -9.67 1.86
CA LEU A 18 2.63 -8.88 2.38
C LEU A 18 3.51 -8.32 1.25
N ILE A 19 3.77 -9.12 0.20
CA ILE A 19 4.52 -8.67 -0.98
C ILE A 19 3.77 -7.54 -1.70
N LEU A 20 2.45 -7.67 -1.86
CA LEU A 20 1.62 -6.63 -2.48
C LEU A 20 1.62 -5.34 -1.65
N LEU A 21 1.47 -5.45 -0.33
CA LEU A 21 1.52 -4.30 0.57
C LEU A 21 2.90 -3.63 0.55
N ALA A 22 3.97 -4.41 0.65
CA ALA A 22 5.34 -3.91 0.60
C ALA A 22 5.62 -3.25 -0.76
N GLY A 23 5.19 -3.85 -1.86
CA GLY A 23 5.30 -3.28 -3.21
C GLY A 23 4.57 -1.93 -3.32
N ALA A 24 3.36 -1.83 -2.78
CA ALA A 24 2.60 -0.58 -2.79
C ALA A 24 3.34 0.53 -2.02
N VAL A 25 3.79 0.25 -0.81
CA VAL A 25 4.57 1.21 0.01
C VAL A 25 5.88 1.60 -0.68
N LEU A 26 6.63 0.63 -1.21
CA LEU A 26 7.88 0.88 -1.93
C LEU A 26 7.67 1.74 -3.18
N SER A 27 6.61 1.49 -3.94
CA SER A 27 6.30 2.28 -5.14
C SER A 27 6.02 3.75 -4.83
N LEU A 28 5.31 4.03 -3.73
CA LEU A 28 5.03 5.39 -3.29
C LEU A 28 6.29 6.04 -2.66
N GLY A 29 7.10 5.27 -1.94
CA GLY A 29 8.39 5.72 -1.44
C GLY A 29 9.37 6.09 -2.55
N MET A 30 9.38 5.34 -3.66
CA MET A 30 10.16 5.69 -4.85
C MET A 30 9.72 7.04 -5.44
N PHE A 31 8.40 7.29 -5.51
CA PHE A 31 7.88 8.58 -5.96
C PHE A 31 8.27 9.73 -5.02
N ILE A 32 8.18 9.54 -3.70
CA ILE A 32 8.65 10.55 -2.73
C ILE A 32 10.15 10.81 -2.91
N SER A 33 10.92 9.75 -3.15
CA SER A 33 12.36 9.87 -3.34
C SER A 33 12.73 10.58 -4.63
N SER A 34 11.95 10.45 -5.70
CA SER A 34 12.22 11.16 -6.96
C SER A 34 11.88 12.65 -6.90
N LEU A 35 11.04 13.06 -5.95
CA LEU A 35 10.73 14.47 -5.68
C LEU A 35 11.77 15.17 -4.78
N THR A 36 12.72 14.43 -4.19
CA THR A 36 13.59 14.94 -3.12
C THR A 36 15.06 14.64 -3.40
N ASP A 37 15.93 15.64 -3.33
CA ASP A 37 17.37 15.43 -3.53
C ASP A 37 18.08 14.79 -2.31
N SER A 38 17.48 14.91 -1.12
CA SER A 38 18.04 14.39 0.13
C SER A 38 17.46 13.02 0.51
N THR A 39 18.33 12.01 0.63
CA THR A 39 17.95 10.64 1.03
C THR A 39 17.32 10.60 2.43
N ILE A 40 17.81 11.43 3.35
CA ILE A 40 17.29 11.51 4.72
C ILE A 40 15.87 12.09 4.69
N LEU A 41 15.64 13.17 3.94
CA LEU A 41 14.31 13.77 3.84
C LEU A 41 13.31 12.82 3.16
N SER A 42 13.73 12.15 2.09
CA SER A 42 12.94 11.11 1.42
C SER A 42 12.51 9.98 2.38
N ALA A 43 13.44 9.49 3.21
CA ALA A 43 13.15 8.47 4.21
C ALA A 43 12.14 8.95 5.25
N ILE A 44 12.28 10.19 5.75
CA ILE A 44 11.33 10.79 6.71
C ILE A 44 9.94 10.93 6.09
N LEU A 45 9.84 11.42 4.85
CA LEU A 45 8.56 11.58 4.15
C LEU A 45 7.90 10.23 3.85
N THR A 46 8.68 9.22 3.46
CA THR A 46 8.16 7.86 3.24
C THR A 46 7.67 7.25 4.55
N PHE A 47 8.38 7.45 5.66
CA PHE A 47 7.92 7.02 6.97
C PHE A 47 6.63 7.76 7.39
N ALA A 48 6.55 9.07 7.16
CA ALA A 48 5.34 9.85 7.42
C ALA A 48 4.14 9.36 6.58
N LEU A 49 4.36 8.97 5.32
CA LEU A 49 3.35 8.34 4.48
C LEU A 49 2.83 7.03 5.10
N VAL A 50 3.73 6.16 5.59
CA VAL A 50 3.33 4.91 6.24
C VAL A 50 2.51 5.17 7.51
N LEU A 51 2.92 6.13 8.33
CA LEU A 51 2.14 6.54 9.51
C LEU A 51 0.77 7.11 9.12
N PHE A 52 0.70 7.90 8.06
CA PHE A 52 -0.56 8.44 7.55
C PHE A 52 -1.52 7.34 7.09
N LEU A 53 -1.02 6.33 6.37
CA LEU A 53 -1.82 5.15 5.98
C LEU A 53 -2.32 4.38 7.20
N TRP A 54 -1.50 4.26 8.24
CA TRP A 54 -1.92 3.64 9.50
C TRP A 54 -3.02 4.46 10.21
N VAL A 55 -2.90 5.79 10.23
CA VAL A 55 -3.94 6.68 10.79
C VAL A 55 -5.26 6.55 10.02
N ILE A 56 -5.22 6.46 8.69
CA ILE A 56 -6.43 6.22 7.88
C ILE A 56 -7.15 4.95 8.35
N ASP A 57 -6.41 3.86 8.55
CA ASP A 57 -6.99 2.59 9.01
C ASP A 57 -7.62 2.74 10.40
N VAL A 58 -6.93 3.40 11.33
CA VAL A 58 -7.47 3.67 12.67
C VAL A 58 -8.76 4.49 12.58
N VAL A 59 -8.78 5.57 11.79
CA VAL A 59 -9.98 6.41 11.64
C VAL A 59 -11.12 5.64 10.98
N ALA A 60 -10.83 4.85 9.95
CA ALA A 60 -11.80 4.03 9.24
C ALA A 60 -12.53 3.04 10.18
N ASN A 61 -11.81 2.51 11.17
CA ASN A 61 -12.36 1.58 12.16
C ASN A 61 -13.10 2.25 13.33
N ASN A 62 -12.92 3.55 13.55
CA ASN A 62 -13.54 4.29 14.67
C ASN A 62 -14.73 5.17 14.26
N VAL A 63 -14.92 5.42 12.96
CA VAL A 63 -16.02 6.22 12.43
C VAL A 63 -17.10 5.31 11.86
N SER A 64 -18.35 5.78 11.81
CA SER A 64 -19.46 5.07 11.17
C SER A 64 -20.09 5.91 10.06
N GLY A 65 -20.81 5.24 9.14
CA GLY A 65 -21.49 5.88 8.01
C GLY A 65 -20.69 5.89 6.70
N PRO A 66 -21.12 6.67 5.69
CA PRO A 66 -20.54 6.65 4.34
C PRO A 66 -19.05 7.00 4.29
N LEU A 67 -18.60 7.87 5.20
CA LEU A 67 -17.20 8.26 5.32
C LEU A 67 -16.31 7.08 5.73
N ALA A 68 -16.79 6.24 6.65
CA ALA A 68 -16.05 5.07 7.12
C ALA A 68 -15.86 4.06 5.97
N GLU A 69 -16.89 3.85 5.14
CA GLU A 69 -16.79 2.94 4.00
C GLU A 69 -15.80 3.44 2.95
N ALA A 70 -15.80 4.75 2.66
CA ALA A 70 -14.80 5.35 1.77
C ALA A 70 -13.37 5.20 2.31
N LEU A 71 -13.17 5.42 3.61
CA LEU A 71 -11.85 5.26 4.25
C LEU A 71 -11.40 3.80 4.31
N ARG A 72 -12.31 2.85 4.53
CA ARG A 72 -12.01 1.41 4.49
C ARG A 72 -11.57 0.96 3.10
N HIS A 73 -12.20 1.49 2.05
CA HIS A 73 -11.76 1.27 0.67
C HIS A 73 -10.39 1.88 0.38
N LEU A 74 -10.03 3.00 1.01
CA LEU A 74 -8.71 3.62 0.83
C LEU A 74 -7.62 2.95 1.69
N SER A 75 -8.01 2.25 2.76
CA SER A 75 -7.06 1.61 3.67
C SER A 75 -6.42 0.38 3.04
N MET A 76 -5.16 0.53 2.61
CA MET A 76 -4.31 -0.60 2.20
C MET A 76 -4.20 -1.66 3.31
N LEU A 77 -4.21 -1.22 4.57
CA LEU A 77 -4.05 -2.10 5.72
C LEU A 77 -5.30 -2.97 5.91
N THR A 78 -6.50 -2.41 5.71
CA THR A 78 -7.76 -3.18 5.68
C THR A 78 -7.76 -4.24 4.58
N HIS A 79 -7.28 -3.90 3.38
CA HIS A 79 -7.17 -4.88 2.29
C HIS A 79 -6.17 -5.99 2.60
N TYR A 80 -5.05 -5.66 3.24
CA TYR A 80 -4.07 -6.66 3.71
C TYR A 80 -4.64 -7.55 4.83
N THR A 81 -5.33 -6.98 5.81
CA THR A 81 -5.92 -7.74 6.92
C THR A 81 -6.98 -8.74 6.43
N ASN A 82 -7.78 -8.35 5.43
CA ASN A 82 -8.73 -9.25 4.78
C ASN A 82 -8.00 -10.45 4.13
N ILE A 83 -6.90 -10.21 3.41
CA ILE A 83 -6.12 -11.27 2.74
C ILE A 83 -5.54 -12.26 3.76
N ILE A 84 -4.93 -11.79 4.86
CA ILE A 84 -4.34 -12.68 5.88
C ILE A 84 -5.39 -13.45 6.70
N GLN A 85 -6.64 -12.99 6.72
CA GLN A 85 -7.77 -13.69 7.35
C GLN A 85 -8.42 -14.70 6.39
N GLY A 86 -7.93 -14.81 5.15
CA GLY A 86 -8.50 -15.69 4.13
C GLY A 86 -9.70 -15.11 3.39
N LEU A 87 -10.09 -13.86 3.68
CA LEU A 87 -11.10 -13.11 2.92
C LEU A 87 -10.45 -12.48 1.69
N VAL A 88 -10.16 -13.32 0.70
CA VAL A 88 -9.59 -12.89 -0.57
C VAL A 88 -10.71 -12.40 -1.47
N ASP A 89 -10.90 -11.09 -1.48
CA ASP A 89 -11.73 -10.43 -2.48
C ASP A 89 -10.85 -9.81 -3.59
N THR A 90 -11.39 -9.78 -4.80
CA THR A 90 -10.75 -9.18 -5.98
C THR A 90 -10.47 -7.70 -5.73
N SER A 91 -11.34 -7.03 -4.97
CA SER A 91 -11.16 -5.64 -4.55
C SER A 91 -9.82 -5.41 -3.84
N SER A 92 -9.43 -6.28 -2.90
CA SER A 92 -8.18 -6.14 -2.15
C SER A 92 -6.94 -6.24 -3.02
N ILE A 93 -6.96 -7.16 -3.99
CA ILE A 93 -5.84 -7.33 -4.93
C ILE A 93 -5.75 -6.14 -5.88
N ILE A 94 -6.88 -5.72 -6.45
CA ILE A 94 -6.95 -4.57 -7.37
C ILE A 94 -6.49 -3.29 -6.67
N MET A 95 -6.94 -3.07 -5.44
CA MET A 95 -6.58 -1.87 -4.69
C MET A 95 -5.07 -1.82 -4.42
N LEU A 96 -4.46 -2.89 -3.91
CA LEU A 96 -3.00 -2.92 -3.68
C LEU A 96 -2.19 -2.78 -4.99
N LEU A 97 -2.61 -3.44 -6.06
CA LEU A 97 -1.98 -3.29 -7.38
C LEU A 97 -2.12 -1.87 -7.94
N SER A 98 -3.26 -1.22 -7.73
CA SER A 98 -3.48 0.14 -8.21
C SER A 98 -2.52 1.14 -7.54
N TYR A 99 -2.22 0.96 -6.25
CA TYR A 99 -1.20 1.75 -5.56
C TYR A 99 0.19 1.52 -6.13
N ILE A 100 0.55 0.26 -6.45
CA ILE A 100 1.83 -0.07 -7.10
C ILE A 100 1.96 0.65 -8.44
N VAL A 101 0.95 0.51 -9.30
CA VAL A 101 0.92 1.13 -10.63
C VAL A 101 0.97 2.65 -10.51
N LEU A 102 0.19 3.24 -9.60
CA LEU A 102 0.18 4.67 -9.34
C LEU A 102 1.57 5.18 -8.90
N GLY A 103 2.19 4.54 -7.91
CA GLY A 103 3.49 4.94 -7.41
C GLY A 103 4.58 4.87 -8.47
N VAL A 104 4.62 3.78 -9.25
CA VAL A 104 5.58 3.63 -10.36
C VAL A 104 5.32 4.66 -11.46
N PHE A 105 4.06 4.88 -11.84
CA PHE A 105 3.68 5.87 -12.86
C PHE A 105 4.09 7.30 -12.45
N LEU A 106 3.78 7.69 -11.21
CA LEU A 106 4.15 8.99 -10.67
C LEU A 106 5.68 9.16 -10.59
N THR A 107 6.40 8.09 -10.23
CA THR A 107 7.87 8.09 -10.25
C THR A 107 8.39 8.34 -11.67
N ALA A 108 7.89 7.63 -12.67
CA ALA A 108 8.29 7.83 -14.07
C ALA A 108 8.04 9.28 -14.52
N GLN A 109 6.86 9.83 -14.24
CA GLN A 109 6.52 11.20 -14.60
C GLN A 109 7.38 12.25 -13.90
N SER A 110 7.70 12.04 -12.62
CA SER A 110 8.58 12.97 -11.89
C SER A 110 9.99 13.02 -12.50
N ILE A 111 10.52 11.87 -12.93
CA ILE A 111 11.84 11.79 -13.57
C ILE A 111 11.83 12.48 -14.92
N ASP A 112 10.79 12.26 -15.73
CA ASP A 112 10.68 12.90 -17.04
C ASP A 112 10.49 14.41 -16.92
N ALA A 113 9.70 14.89 -15.95
CA ALA A 113 9.57 16.31 -15.66
C ALA A 113 10.91 16.97 -15.29
N LEU A 114 11.73 16.29 -14.45
CA LEU A 114 13.07 16.75 -14.10
C LEU A 114 14.03 16.78 -15.30
N ARG A 115 13.88 15.83 -16.24
CA ARG A 115 14.67 15.81 -17.49
C ARG A 115 14.33 17.00 -18.39
N PHE A 116 13.04 17.31 -18.57
CA PHE A 116 12.62 18.46 -19.38
C PHE A 116 13.10 19.79 -18.82
N GLN A 117 13.15 19.96 -17.50
CA GLN A 117 13.66 21.18 -16.87
C GLN A 117 15.17 21.41 -17.08
N ARG A 118 15.92 20.37 -17.43
CA ARG A 118 17.37 20.43 -17.65
C ARG A 118 17.76 20.58 -19.13
N SER A 119 16.80 20.51 -20.06
CA SER A 119 16.99 20.69 -21.51
C SER A 119 16.62 22.11 -21.94
#